data_AF-A0A5K7Z8S9-F1
#
_entry.id   AF-A0A5K7Z8S9-F1
#
_cell.length_a   1.000
_cell.length_b   1.000
_cell.length_c   1.000
_cell.angle_alpha   90.00
_cell.angle_beta   90.00
_cell.angle_gamma   90.00
#
_symmetry.space_group_name_H-M   'P 1'
#
loop_
_entity.id
_entity.type
_entity.pdbx_description
1 polymer ?
#
loop_
_entity_poly.entity_id
_entity_poly.type
_entity_poly.pdbx_seq_one_letter_code
_entity_poly.pdbx_strand_id
1 'polypeptide(L)'
;MSSSTGGNLVSLSGGGTTRILYMNTCDSDQVWTTSHCQNQDHPRLTVQNITFVNGNSSAETEYDGGGAIWVRGGRFKAVNCRFFNNFCADTGPDLGGGAIRVFSQYEGLPVYIVNCTFGGMEDYGNVGSNGGAISSIGVSWTIINSLFSYNRAIGYGANPAESGTPGGGSGGAIYNDGNTMTLTVLGSLIEYNEVNEHGSAIFFVSNDHSGNIVIDDSVIADNIGGSWYPVYDGISMHSDTLIEVTDSVIENNS
;
A
#
# COMPACT_ATOMS: atom_id res chain seq x y z
N MET A 1 18.53 -22.12 8.56
CA MET A 1 17.87 -23.15 7.73
C MET A 1 17.85 -22.64 6.30
N SER A 2 18.06 -23.53 5.32
CA SER A 2 18.32 -23.19 3.92
C SER A 2 17.17 -22.45 3.25
N SER A 3 17.40 -21.23 2.75
CA SER A 3 16.52 -20.62 1.76
C SER A 3 16.79 -21.28 0.41
N SER A 4 15.86 -22.10 -0.05
CA SER A 4 15.86 -22.65 -1.39
C SER A 4 15.63 -21.52 -2.39
N THR A 5 16.68 -21.06 -3.06
CA THR A 5 16.60 -20.32 -4.34
C THR A 5 16.22 -21.28 -5.48
N GLY A 6 15.14 -22.04 -5.28
CA GLY A 6 14.73 -23.13 -6.14
C GLY A 6 13.59 -22.74 -7.08
N GLY A 7 13.91 -22.18 -8.23
CA GLY A 7 13.06 -22.20 -9.43
C GLY A 7 12.67 -20.83 -9.99
N ASN A 8 13.43 -20.34 -10.97
CA ASN A 8 12.99 -19.31 -11.94
C ASN A 8 12.37 -18.00 -11.40
N LEU A 9 12.73 -17.56 -10.19
CA LEU A 9 12.25 -16.29 -9.62
C LEU A 9 13.35 -15.23 -9.71
N VAL A 10 13.08 -14.15 -10.46
CA VAL A 10 13.94 -12.98 -10.53
C VAL A 10 13.76 -12.19 -9.24
N SER A 11 14.88 -11.88 -8.56
CA SER A 11 14.88 -10.93 -7.45
C SER A 11 15.52 -9.62 -7.90
N LEU A 12 14.82 -8.52 -7.70
CA LEU A 12 15.33 -7.17 -7.89
C LEU A 12 15.56 -6.55 -6.52
N SER A 13 16.73 -5.92 -6.33
CA SER A 13 17.06 -5.29 -5.06
C SER A 13 17.46 -3.84 -5.23
N GLY A 14 16.95 -2.99 -4.34
CA GLY A 14 17.35 -1.59 -4.21
C GLY A 14 18.58 -1.37 -3.32
N GLY A 15 19.18 -2.44 -2.80
CA GLY A 15 20.39 -2.36 -1.97
C GLY A 15 20.21 -1.65 -0.62
N GLY A 16 18.97 -1.36 -0.22
CA GLY A 16 18.64 -0.56 0.96
C GLY A 16 18.85 0.94 0.74
N THR A 17 19.13 1.38 -0.50
CA THR A 17 19.50 2.78 -0.78
C THR A 17 18.69 3.41 -1.90
N THR A 18 18.00 2.62 -2.72
CA THR A 18 17.36 3.12 -3.93
C THR A 18 16.04 2.41 -4.20
N ARG A 19 15.12 3.12 -4.83
CA ARG A 19 13.88 2.54 -5.35
C ARG A 19 14.15 1.67 -6.56
N ILE A 20 13.36 0.60 -6.74
CA ILE A 20 13.62 -0.39 -7.79
C ILE A 20 12.94 -0.01 -9.10
N LEU A 21 11.68 0.44 -9.05
CA LEU A 21 10.88 0.75 -10.22
C LEU A 21 10.16 2.09 -10.04
N TYR A 22 10.21 2.91 -11.09
CA TYR A 22 9.55 4.20 -11.13
C TYR A 22 8.85 4.37 -12.47
N MET A 23 7.54 4.62 -12.43
CA MET A 23 6.71 4.88 -13.59
C MET A 23 5.93 6.17 -13.35
N ASN A 24 6.29 7.25 -14.03
CA ASN A 24 5.61 8.54 -13.88
C ASN A 24 5.38 9.19 -15.23
N THR A 25 4.18 8.98 -15.74
CA THR A 25 3.74 9.63 -16.97
C THR A 25 3.70 11.16 -16.92
N CYS A 26 3.65 11.75 -15.72
CA CYS A 26 3.68 13.19 -15.50
C CYS A 26 5.07 13.75 -15.26
N ASP A 27 6.10 12.92 -15.27
CA ASP A 27 7.48 13.36 -15.21
C ASP A 27 7.92 13.88 -16.58
N SER A 28 8.36 15.14 -16.64
CA SER A 28 8.83 15.75 -17.89
C SER A 28 10.12 15.10 -18.39
N ASP A 29 10.95 14.53 -17.51
CA ASP A 29 12.18 13.83 -17.88
C ASP A 29 11.87 12.48 -18.54
N GLN A 30 10.71 11.88 -18.26
CA GLN A 30 10.18 10.71 -18.97
C GLN A 30 9.45 11.05 -20.28
N VAL A 31 9.35 12.35 -20.61
CA VAL A 31 8.65 12.92 -21.78
C VAL A 31 7.14 12.67 -21.76
N TRP A 32 6.37 13.76 -21.78
CA TRP A 32 4.93 13.67 -21.89
C TRP A 32 4.50 13.21 -23.30
N THR A 33 3.70 12.14 -23.33
CA THR A 33 3.12 11.55 -24.53
C THR A 33 1.75 12.11 -24.88
N THR A 34 1.08 12.78 -23.94
CA THR A 34 -0.23 13.42 -24.11
C THR A 34 -0.31 14.73 -23.30
N SER A 35 -1.35 15.55 -23.54
CA SER A 35 -1.62 16.74 -22.72
C SER A 35 -2.25 16.42 -21.35
N HIS A 36 -2.58 15.16 -21.08
CA HIS A 36 -3.24 14.69 -19.86
C HIS A 36 -2.41 13.56 -19.26
N CYS A 37 -1.19 13.90 -18.81
CA CYS A 37 -0.20 12.92 -18.38
C CYS A 37 -0.74 11.90 -17.36
N GLN A 38 -1.58 12.34 -16.42
CA GLN A 38 -2.15 11.54 -15.34
C GLN A 38 -3.26 10.58 -15.80
N ASN A 39 -3.89 10.83 -16.94
CA ASN A 39 -5.02 10.06 -17.44
C ASN A 39 -4.81 9.67 -18.90
N GLN A 40 -3.95 8.67 -19.09
CA GLN A 40 -3.66 8.08 -20.40
C GLN A 40 -3.54 6.57 -20.28
N ASP A 41 -3.89 5.87 -21.35
CA ASP A 41 -4.04 4.41 -21.35
C ASP A 41 -2.71 3.62 -21.37
N HIS A 42 -1.60 4.32 -21.63
CA HIS A 42 -0.23 3.80 -21.64
C HIS A 42 0.69 4.62 -20.74
N PRO A 43 1.78 4.03 -20.22
CA PRO A 43 2.17 2.62 -20.35
C PRO A 43 1.26 1.68 -19.56
N ARG A 44 1.29 0.39 -19.93
CA ARG A 44 0.64 -0.69 -19.19
C ARG A 44 1.71 -1.60 -18.61
N LEU A 45 1.98 -1.44 -17.32
CA LEU A 45 3.03 -2.15 -16.62
C LEU A 45 2.46 -3.32 -15.81
N THR A 46 2.97 -4.52 -16.07
CA THR A 46 2.72 -5.70 -15.25
C THR A 46 4.05 -6.19 -14.69
N VAL A 47 4.17 -6.26 -13.38
CA VAL A 47 5.24 -7.00 -12.72
C VAL A 47 4.71 -8.38 -12.35
N GLN A 48 5.44 -9.43 -12.72
CA GLN A 48 4.97 -10.79 -12.53
C GLN A 48 6.11 -11.76 -12.21
N ASN A 49 5.91 -12.61 -11.19
CA ASN A 49 6.89 -13.61 -10.76
C ASN A 49 8.24 -13.00 -10.33
N ILE A 50 8.20 -11.83 -9.68
CA ILE A 50 9.39 -11.08 -9.24
C ILE A 50 9.34 -10.87 -7.73
N THR A 51 10.49 -11.02 -7.08
CA THR A 51 10.71 -10.61 -5.69
C THR A 51 11.40 -9.25 -5.67
N PHE A 52 10.83 -8.27 -5.00
CA PHE A 52 11.39 -6.94 -4.75
C PHE A 52 11.89 -6.88 -3.30
N VAL A 53 13.18 -6.63 -3.12
CA VAL A 53 13.80 -6.62 -1.79
C VAL A 53 14.67 -5.41 -1.54
N ASN A 54 14.64 -4.86 -0.32
CA ASN A 54 15.53 -3.77 0.09
C ASN A 54 15.41 -2.54 -0.83
N GLY A 55 14.21 -2.27 -1.35
CA GLY A 55 13.91 -1.00 -1.99
C GLY A 55 13.89 0.13 -0.96
N ASN A 56 14.44 1.29 -1.28
CA ASN A 56 14.46 2.42 -0.34
C ASN A 56 14.24 3.75 -1.06
N SER A 57 13.18 4.46 -0.69
CA SER A 57 12.83 5.79 -1.21
C SER A 57 12.93 6.91 -0.16
N SER A 58 13.57 6.68 0.98
CA SER A 58 13.58 7.67 2.09
C SER A 58 14.38 8.95 1.79
N ALA A 59 15.30 8.90 0.83
CA ALA A 59 16.08 10.05 0.38
C ALA A 59 15.37 10.89 -0.71
N GLU A 60 14.18 10.46 -1.15
CA GLU A 60 13.45 11.07 -2.27
C GLU A 60 12.54 12.18 -1.75
N THR A 61 12.52 13.34 -2.41
CA THR A 61 11.82 14.54 -1.91
C THR A 61 10.68 15.04 -2.80
N GLU A 62 10.61 14.61 -4.05
CA GLU A 62 9.61 15.08 -5.02
C GLU A 62 8.56 13.99 -5.33
N TYR A 63 9.03 12.76 -5.55
CA TYR A 63 8.19 11.60 -5.82
C TYR A 63 8.40 10.57 -4.71
N ASP A 64 8.18 10.96 -3.46
CA ASP A 64 8.40 10.11 -2.29
C ASP A 64 7.47 8.88 -2.20
N GLY A 65 7.81 7.97 -1.28
CA GLY A 65 7.08 6.74 -1.00
C GLY A 65 7.37 5.60 -1.99
N GLY A 66 6.78 4.42 -1.74
CA GLY A 66 6.90 3.27 -2.63
C GLY A 66 8.32 2.75 -2.76
N GLY A 67 8.93 2.33 -1.65
CA GLY A 67 10.34 1.94 -1.59
C GLY A 67 10.77 0.94 -2.66
N ALA A 68 9.89 0.02 -3.08
CA ALA A 68 10.12 -0.83 -4.23
C ALA A 68 9.62 -0.19 -5.54
N ILE A 69 8.35 0.22 -5.57
CA ILE A 69 7.66 0.63 -6.79
C ILE A 69 6.86 1.91 -6.56
N TRP A 70 7.01 2.87 -7.46
CA TRP A 70 6.18 4.06 -7.50
C TRP A 70 5.55 4.26 -8.87
N VAL A 71 4.27 4.62 -8.87
CA VAL A 71 3.44 4.71 -10.07
C VAL A 71 2.62 5.99 -10.11
N ARG A 72 2.62 6.65 -11.28
CA ARG A 72 1.64 7.68 -11.67
C ARG A 72 1.25 7.60 -13.15
N GLY A 73 -0.05 7.48 -13.39
CA GLY A 73 -0.69 7.37 -14.70
C GLY A 73 -0.47 6.02 -15.39
N GLY A 74 -1.02 5.86 -16.59
CA GLY A 74 -1.04 4.56 -17.28
C GLY A 74 -1.89 3.52 -16.55
N ARG A 75 -1.48 2.26 -16.65
CA ARG A 75 -2.06 1.13 -15.91
C ARG A 75 -0.97 0.31 -15.23
N PHE A 76 -1.19 -0.07 -13.98
CA PHE A 76 -0.28 -0.94 -13.23
C PHE A 76 -1.01 -2.16 -12.63
N LYS A 77 -0.33 -3.31 -12.60
CA LYS A 77 -0.72 -4.48 -11.80
C LYS A 77 0.50 -5.30 -11.37
N ALA A 78 0.38 -5.98 -10.23
CA ALA A 78 1.37 -6.91 -9.72
C ALA A 78 0.76 -8.32 -9.55
N VAL A 79 1.46 -9.36 -10.03
CA VAL A 79 0.95 -10.74 -10.02
C VAL A 79 2.04 -11.71 -9.55
N ASN A 80 1.76 -12.53 -8.55
CA ASN A 80 2.73 -13.51 -8.02
C ASN A 80 4.08 -12.87 -7.64
N CYS A 81 4.02 -11.69 -7.00
CA CYS A 81 5.18 -10.94 -6.57
C CYS A 81 5.38 -11.02 -5.06
N ARG A 82 6.60 -10.73 -4.63
CA ARG A 82 7.00 -10.71 -3.22
C ARG A 82 7.69 -9.38 -2.92
N PHE A 83 7.36 -8.74 -1.81
CA PHE A 83 7.89 -7.45 -1.41
C PHE A 83 8.39 -7.54 0.03
N PHE A 84 9.71 -7.55 0.20
CA PHE A 84 10.35 -7.73 1.51
C PHE A 84 11.30 -6.59 1.83
N ASN A 85 11.28 -6.10 3.06
CA ASN A 85 12.24 -5.11 3.57
C ASN A 85 12.33 -3.87 2.68
N ASN A 86 11.20 -3.38 2.17
CA ASN A 86 11.17 -2.13 1.42
C ASN A 86 10.81 -0.98 2.36
N PHE A 87 11.44 0.17 2.16
CA PHE A 87 11.38 1.33 3.03
C PHE A 87 10.97 2.57 2.25
N CYS A 88 10.07 3.36 2.81
CA CYS A 88 9.91 4.76 2.43
C CYS A 88 10.28 5.72 3.57
N ALA A 89 9.93 6.99 3.43
CA ALA A 89 10.15 7.99 4.49
C ALA A 89 9.52 7.55 5.82
N ASP A 90 10.19 7.86 6.93
CA ASP A 90 9.78 7.46 8.29
C ASP A 90 8.58 8.26 8.81
N THR A 91 8.38 9.49 8.33
CA THR A 91 7.32 10.41 8.79
C THR A 91 6.77 11.22 7.62
N GLY A 92 5.60 11.84 7.80
CA GLY A 92 4.92 12.68 6.82
C GLY A 92 3.47 12.22 6.58
N PRO A 93 2.49 13.13 6.54
CA PRO A 93 1.06 12.81 6.55
C PRO A 93 0.59 12.05 5.30
N ASP A 94 0.98 12.50 4.11
CA ASP A 94 0.59 11.90 2.83
C ASP A 94 1.64 10.91 2.31
N LEU A 95 2.65 10.53 3.11
CA LEU A 95 3.79 9.71 2.67
C LEU A 95 3.60 8.26 3.06
N GLY A 96 3.83 7.31 2.15
CA GLY A 96 3.63 5.92 2.52
C GLY A 96 3.96 4.88 1.46
N GLY A 97 3.54 3.65 1.73
CA GLY A 97 3.78 2.51 0.87
C GLY A 97 5.22 2.08 0.97
N GLY A 98 5.59 1.39 2.06
CA GLY A 98 6.96 0.90 2.22
C GLY A 98 7.43 0.11 0.99
N ALA A 99 6.53 -0.68 0.38
CA ALA A 99 6.76 -1.33 -0.90
C ALA A 99 6.22 -0.54 -2.11
N ILE A 100 4.91 -0.32 -2.20
CA ILE A 100 4.28 0.24 -3.41
C ILE A 100 3.54 1.53 -3.10
N ARG A 101 3.71 2.54 -3.96
CA ARG A 101 2.91 3.77 -3.94
C ARG A 101 2.33 4.09 -5.30
N VAL A 102 1.05 4.43 -5.33
CA VAL A 102 0.32 4.69 -6.58
C VAL A 102 -0.50 5.97 -6.51
N PHE A 103 -0.36 6.77 -7.56
CA PHE A 103 -1.22 7.90 -7.91
C PHE A 103 -1.83 7.66 -9.28
N SER A 104 -3.03 8.17 -9.54
CA SER A 104 -3.66 8.24 -10.87
C SER A 104 -3.59 6.95 -11.73
N GLN A 105 -4.73 6.36 -12.03
CA GLN A 105 -4.84 5.32 -13.04
C GLN A 105 -5.71 5.80 -14.18
N TYR A 106 -5.42 5.32 -15.39
CA TYR A 106 -6.28 5.62 -16.54
C TYR A 106 -7.74 5.29 -16.20
N GLU A 107 -8.61 6.29 -16.40
CA GLU A 107 -10.04 6.28 -16.09
C GLU A 107 -10.39 6.00 -14.62
N GLY A 108 -9.46 6.21 -13.69
CA GLY A 108 -9.66 5.93 -12.27
C GLY A 108 -9.81 4.44 -11.95
N LEU A 109 -9.46 3.56 -12.90
CA LEU A 109 -9.59 2.11 -12.74
C LEU A 109 -8.65 1.58 -11.64
N PRO A 110 -9.01 0.51 -10.94
CA PRO A 110 -8.22 0.02 -9.81
C PRO A 110 -6.86 -0.54 -10.23
N VAL A 111 -5.91 -0.57 -9.30
CA VAL A 111 -4.70 -1.41 -9.41
C VAL A 111 -5.00 -2.81 -8.90
N TYR A 112 -4.52 -3.81 -9.62
CA TYR A 112 -4.66 -5.21 -9.23
C TYR A 112 -3.39 -5.74 -8.56
N ILE A 113 -3.57 -6.28 -7.36
CA ILE A 113 -2.55 -7.02 -6.60
C ILE A 113 -3.05 -8.46 -6.47
N VAL A 114 -2.40 -9.40 -7.16
CA VAL A 114 -2.91 -10.78 -7.27
C VAL A 114 -1.85 -11.78 -6.87
N ASN A 115 -2.15 -12.62 -5.88
CA ASN A 115 -1.24 -13.65 -5.38
C ASN A 115 0.10 -13.07 -4.93
N CYS A 116 0.10 -11.91 -4.26
CA CYS A 116 1.31 -11.23 -3.81
C CYS A 116 1.55 -11.41 -2.32
N THR A 117 2.80 -11.29 -1.90
CA THR A 117 3.18 -11.26 -0.48
C THR A 117 3.92 -9.97 -0.15
N PHE A 118 3.45 -9.25 0.86
CA PHE A 118 4.11 -8.10 1.46
C PHE A 118 4.51 -8.47 2.89
N GLY A 119 5.81 -8.65 3.11
CA GLY A 119 6.34 -9.24 4.34
C GLY A 119 6.23 -10.76 4.36
N GLY A 120 5.50 -11.35 5.31
CA GLY A 120 5.35 -12.82 5.43
C GLY A 120 6.11 -13.45 6.60
N MET A 121 7.03 -12.72 7.21
CA MET A 121 7.67 -13.03 8.50
C MET A 121 8.25 -11.76 9.11
N GLU A 122 8.52 -11.78 10.41
CA GLU A 122 8.98 -10.64 11.21
C GLU A 122 10.15 -9.87 10.56
N ASP A 123 11.16 -10.57 10.05
CA ASP A 123 12.35 -9.96 9.43
C ASP A 123 12.16 -9.49 7.98
N TYR A 124 10.98 -9.67 7.38
CA TYR A 124 10.67 -9.34 5.98
C TYR A 124 9.70 -8.15 5.81
N GLY A 125 9.25 -7.57 6.92
CA GLY A 125 8.31 -6.45 6.94
C GLY A 125 8.73 -5.27 6.07
N ASN A 126 7.76 -4.65 5.38
CA ASN A 126 7.97 -3.35 4.75
C ASN A 126 7.64 -2.24 5.75
N VAL A 127 8.31 -1.10 5.61
CA VAL A 127 8.22 0.00 6.57
C VAL A 127 7.99 1.33 5.86
N GLY A 128 7.07 2.13 6.38
CA GLY A 128 6.83 3.49 5.89
C GLY A 128 6.20 4.40 6.92
N SER A 129 6.11 5.70 6.61
CA SER A 129 5.37 6.67 7.42
C SER A 129 3.92 6.23 7.57
N ASN A 130 3.25 5.97 6.45
CA ASN A 130 1.95 5.32 6.36
C ASN A 130 2.03 4.11 5.43
N GLY A 131 1.03 3.23 5.47
CA GLY A 131 0.90 2.14 4.51
C GLY A 131 2.15 1.27 4.49
N GLY A 132 2.44 0.55 5.58
CA GLY A 132 3.71 -0.18 5.73
C GLY A 132 4.01 -1.04 4.50
N ALA A 133 3.00 -1.68 3.91
CA ALA A 133 3.12 -2.35 2.62
C ALA A 133 2.81 -1.43 1.44
N ILE A 134 1.57 -0.97 1.30
CA ILE A 134 1.11 -0.24 0.10
C ILE A 134 0.38 1.04 0.46
N SER A 135 0.50 2.04 -0.41
CA SER A 135 -0.26 3.28 -0.30
C SER A 135 -0.80 3.77 -1.63
N SER A 136 -1.93 4.46 -1.60
CA SER A 136 -2.39 5.27 -2.72
C SER A 136 -3.06 6.56 -2.29
N ILE A 137 -3.05 7.53 -3.21
CA ILE A 137 -3.90 8.72 -3.16
C ILE A 137 -4.75 8.78 -4.44
N GLY A 138 -6.08 8.74 -4.27
CA GLY A 138 -7.06 8.83 -5.34
C GLY A 138 -7.12 7.60 -6.25
N VAL A 139 -6.67 6.43 -5.78
CA VAL A 139 -6.64 5.18 -6.57
C VAL A 139 -7.22 4.03 -5.78
N SER A 140 -8.21 3.36 -6.40
CA SER A 140 -8.81 2.12 -5.95
C SER A 140 -7.84 0.93 -6.02
N TRP A 141 -7.99 -0.02 -5.11
CA TRP A 141 -7.24 -1.28 -5.09
C TRP A 141 -8.17 -2.47 -5.26
N THR A 142 -7.72 -3.47 -6.01
CA THR A 142 -8.31 -4.82 -6.01
C THR A 142 -7.24 -5.82 -5.65
N ILE A 143 -7.35 -6.36 -4.44
CA ILE A 143 -6.39 -7.27 -3.81
C ILE A 143 -7.01 -8.67 -3.80
N ILE A 144 -6.30 -9.64 -4.36
CA ILE A 144 -6.81 -11.00 -4.56
C ILE A 144 -5.76 -12.00 -4.11
N ASN A 145 -6.15 -12.96 -3.26
CA ASN A 145 -5.31 -14.09 -2.81
C ASN A 145 -3.94 -13.66 -2.30
N SER A 146 -3.85 -12.54 -1.58
CA SER A 146 -2.57 -11.93 -1.19
C SER A 146 -2.36 -11.95 0.32
N LEU A 147 -1.10 -11.91 0.72
CA LEU A 147 -0.67 -11.87 2.12
C LEU A 147 -0.02 -10.52 2.43
N PHE A 148 -0.50 -9.87 3.49
CA PHE A 148 0.11 -8.69 4.07
C PHE A 148 0.42 -8.98 5.54
N SER A 149 1.68 -9.20 5.88
CA SER A 149 2.04 -9.42 7.27
C SER A 149 3.37 -8.85 7.69
N TYR A 150 3.46 -8.50 8.98
CA TYR A 150 4.66 -7.90 9.59
C TYR A 150 5.09 -6.56 8.98
N ASN A 151 4.19 -5.85 8.30
CA ASN A 151 4.46 -4.50 7.80
C ASN A 151 4.22 -3.46 8.89
N ARG A 152 4.95 -2.33 8.83
CA ARG A 152 4.95 -1.34 9.90
C ARG A 152 4.76 0.07 9.37
N ALA A 153 3.74 0.76 9.86
CA ALA A 153 3.56 2.20 9.67
C ALA A 153 4.08 2.95 10.90
N ILE A 154 5.25 3.59 10.76
CA ILE A 154 6.05 4.12 11.88
C ILE A 154 5.99 5.64 12.05
N GLY A 155 5.28 6.35 11.15
CA GLY A 155 5.02 7.77 11.32
C GLY A 155 4.19 8.05 12.57
N TYR A 156 3.99 9.32 12.91
CA TYR A 156 3.09 9.70 14.01
C TYR A 156 2.58 11.13 13.81
N GLY A 157 1.39 11.40 14.34
CA GLY A 157 0.68 12.66 14.16
C GLY A 157 -0.44 12.63 13.13
N ALA A 158 -0.81 11.47 12.59
CA ALA A 158 -1.94 11.28 11.68
C ALA A 158 -1.86 12.07 10.35
N ASN A 159 -2.96 12.04 9.59
CA ASN A 159 -3.18 12.85 8.39
C ASN A 159 -4.57 13.49 8.43
N PRO A 160 -4.71 14.83 8.48
CA PRO A 160 -3.65 15.85 8.55
C PRO A 160 -2.77 15.75 9.80
N ALA A 161 -1.54 16.28 9.72
CA ALA A 161 -0.60 16.24 10.84
C ALA A 161 -1.13 17.04 12.06
N GLU A 162 -1.13 16.41 13.23
CA GLU A 162 -1.40 17.04 14.51
C GLU A 162 -0.37 18.13 14.82
N SER A 163 -0.79 19.16 15.55
CA SER A 163 0.08 20.28 15.90
C SER A 163 1.36 19.82 16.61
N GLY A 164 2.52 20.10 16.00
CA GLY A 164 3.83 19.79 16.57
C GLY A 164 4.36 18.40 16.23
N THR A 165 3.65 17.64 15.38
CA THR A 165 4.06 16.33 14.89
C THR A 165 4.48 16.40 13.41
N PRO A 166 5.29 15.46 12.91
CA PRO A 166 5.65 15.40 11.49
C PRO A 166 4.55 14.79 10.61
N GLY A 167 3.53 14.15 11.21
CA GLY A 167 2.44 13.46 10.52
C GLY A 167 2.77 12.02 10.12
N GLY A 168 1.73 11.28 9.75
CA GLY A 168 1.78 9.89 9.32
C GLY A 168 1.37 8.91 10.39
N GLY A 169 1.79 7.65 10.25
CA GLY A 169 1.53 6.59 11.22
C GLY A 169 0.23 5.84 11.00
N SER A 170 -0.35 5.86 9.81
CA SER A 170 -1.63 5.19 9.52
C SER A 170 -1.50 4.07 8.49
N GLY A 171 -2.33 3.03 8.58
CA GLY A 171 -2.34 1.90 7.65
C GLY A 171 -1.15 0.98 7.82
N GLY A 172 -1.14 0.11 8.83
CA GLY A 172 -0.02 -0.81 9.07
C GLY A 172 0.32 -1.66 7.83
N ALA A 173 -0.70 -2.19 7.14
CA ALA A 173 -0.55 -2.77 5.81
C ALA A 173 -0.92 -1.78 4.70
N ILE A 174 -2.16 -1.29 4.71
CA ILE A 174 -2.77 -0.57 3.57
C ILE A 174 -3.14 0.85 3.99
N TYR A 175 -2.68 1.82 3.22
CA TYR A 175 -3.11 3.21 3.29
C TYR A 175 -3.80 3.64 2.00
N ASN A 176 -5.09 3.95 2.04
CA ASN A 176 -5.86 4.33 0.85
C ASN A 176 -6.67 5.62 1.14
N ASP A 177 -6.19 6.75 0.63
CA ASP A 177 -6.83 8.06 0.79
C ASP A 177 -7.24 8.66 -0.57
N GLY A 178 -8.27 9.50 -0.60
CA GLY A 178 -8.80 10.13 -1.81
C GLY A 178 -10.29 10.45 -1.72
N ASN A 179 -10.95 10.62 -2.86
CA ASN A 179 -12.38 10.93 -2.95
C ASN A 179 -13.18 9.65 -3.22
N THR A 180 -13.74 9.51 -4.43
CA THR A 180 -14.41 8.29 -4.88
C THR A 180 -13.42 7.19 -5.18
N MET A 181 -13.35 6.18 -4.32
CA MET A 181 -12.48 5.01 -4.48
C MET A 181 -13.15 3.76 -3.91
N THR A 182 -12.70 2.60 -4.37
CA THR A 182 -13.08 1.31 -3.80
C THR A 182 -11.84 0.54 -3.40
N LEU A 183 -11.83 0.06 -2.15
CA LEU A 183 -10.88 -0.97 -1.71
C LEU A 183 -11.58 -2.32 -1.74
N THR A 184 -11.11 -3.24 -2.57
CA THR A 184 -11.62 -4.61 -2.65
C THR A 184 -10.55 -5.60 -2.21
N VAL A 185 -10.87 -6.46 -1.23
CA VAL A 185 -9.99 -7.48 -0.67
C VAL A 185 -10.69 -8.84 -0.76
N LEU A 186 -10.13 -9.76 -1.54
CA LEU A 186 -10.73 -11.07 -1.84
C LEU A 186 -9.73 -12.19 -1.51
N GLY A 187 -10.15 -13.23 -0.79
CA GLY A 187 -9.31 -14.42 -0.58
C GLY A 187 -8.00 -14.15 0.17
N SER A 188 -7.88 -13.05 0.92
CA SER A 188 -6.59 -12.50 1.36
C SER A 188 -6.42 -12.54 2.88
N LEU A 189 -5.16 -12.52 3.32
CA LEU A 189 -4.77 -12.52 4.74
C LEU A 189 -3.99 -11.25 5.08
N ILE A 190 -4.45 -10.51 6.10
CA ILE A 190 -3.80 -9.32 6.63
C ILE A 190 -3.57 -9.51 8.12
N GLU A 191 -2.34 -9.80 8.53
CA GLU A 191 -2.04 -10.17 9.91
C GLU A 191 -0.72 -9.62 10.45
N TYR A 192 -0.61 -9.43 11.76
CA TYR A 192 0.64 -9.04 12.42
C TYR A 192 1.28 -7.75 11.89
N ASN A 193 0.49 -6.84 11.29
CA ASN A 193 0.99 -5.53 10.89
C ASN A 193 0.91 -4.57 12.08
N GLU A 194 1.84 -3.60 12.16
CA GLU A 194 1.91 -2.64 13.24
C GLU A 194 1.67 -1.20 12.75
N VAL A 195 1.02 -0.39 13.58
CA VAL A 195 0.76 1.02 13.29
C VAL A 195 0.85 1.87 14.57
N ASN A 196 1.23 3.14 14.42
CA ASN A 196 1.25 4.08 15.54
C ASN A 196 -0.08 4.80 15.75
N GLU A 197 -0.78 5.23 14.68
CA GLU A 197 -1.93 6.14 14.77
C GLU A 197 -3.27 5.46 14.44
N HIS A 198 -3.49 5.04 13.20
CA HIS A 198 -4.80 4.59 12.73
C HIS A 198 -4.71 3.42 11.76
N GLY A 199 -5.57 2.42 11.87
CA GLY A 199 -5.70 1.41 10.82
C GLY A 199 -4.57 0.38 10.87
N SER A 200 -4.49 -0.47 11.90
CA SER A 200 -3.40 -1.46 12.00
C SER A 200 -3.37 -2.41 10.81
N ALA A 201 -4.54 -2.79 10.29
CA ALA A 201 -4.65 -3.45 8.99
C ALA A 201 -4.82 -2.43 7.86
N ILE A 202 -5.89 -1.65 7.92
CA ILE A 202 -6.37 -0.81 6.82
C ILE A 202 -6.66 0.59 7.34
N PHE A 203 -6.11 1.60 6.67
CA PHE A 203 -6.58 2.97 6.74
C PHE A 203 -7.21 3.34 5.39
N PHE A 204 -8.49 3.70 5.40
CA PHE A 204 -9.27 4.06 4.23
C PHE A 204 -10.05 5.35 4.47
N VAL A 205 -9.72 6.42 3.75
CA VAL A 205 -10.43 7.70 3.82
C VAL A 205 -10.97 8.07 2.43
N SER A 206 -12.28 8.28 2.38
CA SER A 206 -12.98 8.88 1.24
C SER A 206 -13.45 10.26 1.67
N ASN A 207 -12.70 11.29 1.27
CA ASN A 207 -12.87 12.67 1.69
C ASN A 207 -14.25 13.26 1.30
N ASP A 208 -14.87 12.73 0.26
CA ASP A 208 -16.21 13.12 -0.18
C ASP A 208 -17.29 12.07 0.17
N HIS A 209 -16.95 11.08 1.01
CA HIS A 209 -17.85 10.05 1.53
C HIS A 209 -18.54 9.23 0.43
N SER A 210 -17.93 9.15 -0.76
CA SER A 210 -18.48 8.43 -1.92
C SER A 210 -17.82 7.08 -2.19
N GLY A 211 -16.71 6.79 -1.51
CA GLY A 211 -15.97 5.54 -1.62
C GLY A 211 -16.51 4.44 -0.71
N ASN A 212 -16.04 3.22 -0.94
CA ASN A 212 -16.49 2.03 -0.20
C ASN A 212 -15.40 0.96 -0.06
N ILE A 213 -15.63 0.03 0.85
CA ILE A 213 -14.78 -1.13 1.10
C ILE A 213 -15.57 -2.41 0.84
N VAL A 214 -14.95 -3.40 0.21
CA VAL A 214 -15.51 -4.75 -0.01
C VAL A 214 -14.47 -5.77 0.45
N ILE A 215 -14.84 -6.63 1.39
CA ILE A 215 -14.01 -7.70 1.95
C ILE A 215 -14.78 -9.01 1.82
N ASP A 216 -14.20 -9.97 1.12
CA ASP A 216 -14.80 -11.27 0.86
C ASP A 216 -13.78 -12.40 1.02
N ASP A 217 -14.20 -13.52 1.60
CA ASP A 217 -13.36 -14.72 1.81
C ASP A 217 -11.96 -14.40 2.39
N SER A 218 -11.88 -13.47 3.35
CA SER A 218 -10.61 -12.92 3.82
C SER A 218 -10.47 -13.00 5.34
N VAL A 219 -9.24 -12.92 5.83
CA VAL A 219 -8.91 -12.90 7.25
C VAL A 219 -8.08 -11.67 7.57
N ILE A 220 -8.51 -10.91 8.58
CA ILE A 220 -7.80 -9.73 9.10
C ILE A 220 -7.67 -9.91 10.61
N ALA A 221 -6.48 -10.34 11.06
CA ALA A 221 -6.31 -10.75 12.45
C ALA A 221 -4.98 -10.33 13.05
N ASP A 222 -4.95 -10.16 14.38
CA ASP A 222 -3.73 -9.94 15.15
C ASP A 222 -2.87 -8.74 14.68
N ASN A 223 -3.49 -7.70 14.09
CA ASN A 223 -2.80 -6.46 13.76
C ASN A 223 -2.75 -5.53 14.99
N ILE A 224 -1.63 -4.85 15.19
CA ILE A 224 -1.27 -4.21 16.45
C ILE A 224 -1.14 -2.70 16.30
N GLY A 225 -1.63 -1.98 17.29
CA GLY A 225 -1.55 -0.55 17.48
C GLY A 225 -2.68 0.24 16.83
N GLY A 226 -2.50 1.55 16.92
CA GLY A 226 -3.40 2.53 16.37
C GLY A 226 -4.77 2.56 17.03
N SER A 227 -5.64 3.31 16.37
CA SER A 227 -6.97 3.65 16.83
C SER A 227 -7.82 4.03 15.63
N TRP A 228 -8.99 4.61 15.88
CA TRP A 228 -9.97 4.99 14.85
C TRP A 228 -10.61 3.80 14.14
N TYR A 229 -11.42 3.00 14.85
CA TYR A 229 -12.07 1.77 14.34
C TYR A 229 -13.60 1.83 14.55
N PRO A 230 -14.37 2.57 13.73
CA PRO A 230 -15.78 2.82 14.02
C PRO A 230 -16.71 1.61 13.80
N VAL A 231 -16.30 0.64 12.99
CA VAL A 231 -17.14 -0.51 12.60
C VAL A 231 -16.44 -1.86 12.84
N TYR A 232 -15.21 -2.00 12.35
CA TYR A 232 -14.39 -3.20 12.51
C TYR A 232 -13.04 -2.84 13.10
N ASP A 233 -12.54 -3.67 14.01
CA ASP A 233 -11.21 -3.56 14.61
C ASP A 233 -10.12 -3.62 13.53
N GLY A 234 -9.05 -2.83 13.71
CA GLY A 234 -7.95 -2.74 12.75
C GLY A 234 -8.26 -2.00 11.44
N ILE A 235 -9.51 -1.59 11.20
CA ILE A 235 -9.92 -0.86 9.98
C ILE A 235 -10.39 0.56 10.30
N SER A 236 -9.57 1.54 9.91
CA SER A 236 -9.88 2.95 10.06
C SER A 236 -10.54 3.53 8.84
N MET A 237 -11.72 4.11 9.04
CA MET A 237 -12.52 4.77 8.00
C MET A 237 -13.50 5.76 8.60
N HIS A 238 -14.23 6.52 7.77
CA HIS A 238 -15.37 7.27 8.28
C HIS A 238 -16.48 6.32 8.74
N SER A 239 -17.26 6.74 9.74
CA SER A 239 -18.33 5.92 10.30
C SER A 239 -19.47 5.62 9.33
N ASP A 240 -19.60 6.43 8.28
CA ASP A 240 -20.58 6.29 7.20
C ASP A 240 -19.99 5.69 5.91
N THR A 241 -18.70 5.36 5.89
CA THR A 241 -18.11 4.60 4.79
C THR A 241 -18.85 3.27 4.65
N LEU A 242 -19.38 3.00 3.46
CA LEU A 242 -19.99 1.71 3.16
C LEU A 242 -18.91 0.63 3.17
N ILE A 243 -19.11 -0.39 4.00
CA ILE A 243 -18.25 -1.57 4.06
C ILE A 243 -19.13 -2.83 3.96
N GLU A 244 -18.79 -3.69 3.01
CA GLU A 244 -19.41 -5.01 2.85
C GLU A 244 -18.39 -6.08 3.25
N VAL A 245 -18.76 -6.92 4.22
CA VAL A 245 -17.92 -8.02 4.70
C VAL A 245 -18.71 -9.33 4.58
N THR A 246 -18.23 -10.24 3.74
CA THR A 246 -18.85 -11.55 3.48
C THR A 246 -17.82 -12.67 3.65
N ASP A 247 -18.24 -13.79 4.23
CA ASP A 247 -17.41 -15.00 4.41
C ASP A 247 -15.99 -14.73 4.97
N SER A 248 -15.86 -13.71 5.81
CA SER A 248 -14.57 -13.19 6.29
C SER A 248 -14.49 -13.15 7.80
N VAL A 249 -13.26 -13.21 8.33
CA VAL A 249 -12.97 -13.11 9.76
C VAL A 249 -12.17 -11.85 10.04
N ILE A 250 -12.63 -11.03 10.98
CA ILE A 250 -11.92 -9.86 11.48
C ILE A 250 -11.91 -9.97 13.01
N GLU A 251 -10.74 -10.19 13.60
CA GLU A 251 -10.63 -10.44 15.04
C GLU A 251 -9.26 -10.11 15.62
N ASN A 252 -9.20 -9.89 16.93
CA ASN A 252 -7.96 -9.71 17.70
C ASN A 252 -7.04 -8.59 17.21
N ASN A 253 -7.59 -7.58 16.51
CA ASN A 253 -6.83 -6.39 16.17
C ASN A 253 -6.90 -5.41 17.36
N SER A 254 -5.75 -4.95 17.85
CA SER A 254 -5.64 -4.19 19.12
C SER A 254 -4.89 -2.89 18.95
#